data_AF-A0A7W0ZUJ0-F1
#
_entry.id   AF-A0A7W0ZUJ0-F1
#
_cell.length_a   1.000
_cell.length_b   1.000
_cell.length_c   1.000
_cell.angle_alpha   90.00
_cell.angle_beta   90.00
_cell.angle_gamma   90.00
#
_symmetry.space_group_name_H-M   'P 1'
#
loop_
_entity.id
_entity.type
_entity.pdbx_description
1 polymer ?
#
loop_
_entity_poly.entity_id
_entity_poly.type
_entity_poly.pdbx_seq_one_letter_code
_entity_poly.pdbx_strand_id
1 'polypeptide(L)'
;MMRASCIVLLACAGCGDDGSGDVYTIVTVSNRPAVHDVATLRVTLVNAGTTRMDDIPVGSATLPATFSLTATGRTGDLVISVDALDAAGLLVGRGSTTAPVDSPTATVLLETADFVVNTEFAEDQSPSTYRDTHGVAVGATADGSFAVTYKVTCPTPGCNMYARRFDSTGRPKSSQIAAGTAGFPVSTNPSDYITTPAVAGSGTTHLVAWNYSQPSPGTGTGVACRALDASGRAMPAELLVSTDIGTDNVSIAPLTNNNFLVAWVGNSPRVVRGLIVRPDCTALNAPITASTTPGPVAPAVAANGNTVLYAWEVEGNVYVRLASATNALQGAADVLFLPKTATEEIEFVRVAPLGTGFAVLVRWSLIGQFTGAGRIDLYRTTATGGVIGQAVLVSSR
;
A
#
# COMPACT_ATOMS: atom_id res chain seq x y z
N MET A 1 -16.68 -26.02 -27.75
CA MET A 1 -16.67 -27.16 -26.82
C MET A 1 -16.80 -26.62 -25.40
N MET A 2 -18.04 -26.47 -24.91
CA MET A 2 -18.32 -26.10 -23.52
C MET A 2 -18.13 -27.34 -22.66
N ARG A 3 -17.18 -27.30 -21.72
CA ARG A 3 -17.08 -28.29 -20.65
C ARG A 3 -18.03 -27.87 -19.54
N ALA A 4 -19.04 -28.70 -19.27
CA ALA A 4 -19.89 -28.58 -18.11
C ALA A 4 -19.05 -28.80 -16.85
N SER A 5 -19.01 -27.79 -15.97
CA SER A 5 -18.42 -27.90 -14.64
C SER A 5 -19.34 -28.74 -13.77
N CYS A 6 -18.88 -29.95 -13.42
CA CYS A 6 -19.53 -30.80 -12.42
C CYS A 6 -19.34 -30.16 -11.04
N ILE A 7 -20.43 -29.66 -10.45
CA ILE A 7 -20.51 -29.38 -9.01
C ILE A 7 -20.55 -30.74 -8.31
N VAL A 8 -19.47 -31.11 -7.63
CA VAL A 8 -19.47 -32.28 -6.74
C VAL A 8 -20.15 -31.85 -5.45
N LEU A 9 -21.46 -32.05 -5.37
CA LEU A 9 -22.19 -32.08 -4.11
C LEU A 9 -21.88 -33.43 -3.44
N LEU A 10 -20.93 -33.48 -2.50
CA LEU A 10 -20.84 -34.61 -1.57
C LEU A 10 -21.88 -34.39 -0.47
N ALA A 11 -23.15 -34.64 -0.80
CA ALA A 11 -24.22 -34.77 0.19
C ALA A 11 -24.31 -36.25 0.61
N CYS A 12 -23.48 -36.66 1.57
CA CYS A 12 -23.76 -37.88 2.33
C CYS A 12 -24.88 -37.57 3.34
N ALA A 13 -25.92 -38.40 3.30
CA ALA A 13 -27.24 -38.21 3.88
C ALA A 13 -27.31 -38.35 5.41
N GLY A 14 -28.40 -37.82 5.99
CA GLY A 14 -28.87 -38.15 7.34
C GLY A 14 -30.39 -37.99 7.45
N CYS A 15 -31.15 -39.02 7.06
CA CYS A 15 -32.51 -39.24 7.56
C CYS A 15 -32.39 -40.20 8.74
N GLY A 16 -32.66 -39.71 9.95
CA GLY A 16 -32.59 -40.46 11.19
C GLY A 16 -32.58 -39.49 12.37
N ASP A 17 -33.77 -39.05 12.77
CA ASP A 17 -34.00 -38.21 13.94
C ASP A 17 -33.82 -39.09 15.19
N ASP A 18 -32.60 -39.16 15.72
CA ASP A 18 -32.23 -39.96 16.90
C ASP A 18 -32.44 -39.20 18.22
N GLY A 19 -33.10 -38.05 18.18
CA GLY A 19 -33.41 -37.24 19.35
C GLY A 19 -32.17 -36.61 20.02
N SER A 20 -31.00 -36.68 19.37
CA SER A 20 -29.76 -36.08 19.86
C SER A 20 -29.69 -34.56 19.69
N GLY A 21 -30.59 -33.96 18.89
CA GLY A 21 -30.73 -32.51 18.77
C GLY A 21 -29.47 -31.77 18.28
N ASP A 22 -28.58 -32.47 17.57
CA ASP A 22 -27.35 -31.86 17.07
C ASP A 22 -27.68 -30.76 16.04
N VAL A 23 -27.46 -29.51 16.44
CA VAL A 23 -27.60 -28.34 15.57
C VAL A 23 -26.35 -28.22 14.72
N TYR A 24 -26.54 -28.19 13.40
CA TYR A 24 -25.47 -27.98 12.43
C TYR A 24 -25.49 -26.52 11.96
N THR A 25 -24.33 -25.87 12.03
CA THR A 25 -24.12 -24.57 11.36
C THR A 25 -23.46 -24.81 10.01
N ILE A 26 -24.08 -24.31 8.93
CA ILE A 26 -23.49 -24.32 7.60
C ILE A 26 -22.55 -23.12 7.46
N VAL A 27 -21.25 -23.38 7.31
CA VAL A 27 -20.25 -22.33 7.14
C VAL A 27 -19.90 -22.18 5.68
N THR A 28 -20.08 -20.97 5.14
CA THR A 28 -19.59 -20.61 3.81
C THR A 28 -18.33 -19.76 3.95
N VAL A 29 -17.22 -20.28 3.42
CA VAL A 29 -15.92 -19.59 3.39
C VAL A 29 -15.72 -19.04 1.98
N SER A 30 -15.59 -17.72 1.89
CA SER A 30 -15.24 -16.98 0.66
C SER A 30 -13.87 -16.34 0.81
N ASN A 31 -13.29 -15.84 -0.27
CA ASN A 31 -11.96 -15.23 -0.25
C ASN A 31 -11.85 -13.94 -1.06
N ARG A 32 -10.89 -13.10 -0.67
CA ARG A 32 -10.33 -12.10 -1.59
C ARG A 32 -9.55 -12.79 -2.73
N PRO A 33 -9.45 -12.16 -3.91
CA PRO A 33 -8.63 -12.66 -5.01
C PRO A 33 -7.16 -12.96 -4.65
N ALA A 34 -6.63 -12.30 -3.61
CA ALA A 34 -5.26 -12.50 -3.15
C ALA A 34 -5.04 -13.80 -2.35
N VAL A 35 -6.10 -14.40 -1.81
CA VAL A 35 -6.01 -15.73 -1.17
C VAL A 35 -6.16 -16.78 -2.27
N HIS A 36 -5.12 -17.56 -2.53
CA HIS A 36 -5.10 -18.53 -3.63
C HIS A 36 -4.37 -19.82 -3.22
N ASP A 37 -4.41 -20.83 -4.09
CA ASP A 37 -3.80 -22.16 -3.88
C ASP A 37 -4.18 -22.84 -2.56
N VAL A 38 -5.37 -22.51 -2.02
CA VAL A 38 -5.87 -23.08 -0.78
C VAL A 38 -6.07 -24.59 -0.96
N ALA A 39 -5.26 -25.37 -0.25
CA ALA A 39 -5.36 -26.83 -0.22
C ALA A 39 -6.14 -27.31 1.01
N THR A 40 -6.04 -26.60 2.13
CA THR A 40 -6.66 -26.95 3.41
C THR A 40 -7.26 -25.71 4.08
N LEU A 41 -8.46 -25.84 4.65
CA LEU A 41 -9.02 -24.88 5.60
C LEU A 41 -8.86 -25.43 7.01
N ARG A 42 -8.02 -24.80 7.82
CA ARG A 42 -7.91 -25.07 9.25
C ARG A 42 -8.93 -24.22 10.00
N VAL A 43 -9.99 -24.85 10.48
CA VAL A 43 -11.11 -24.20 11.15
C VAL A 43 -10.92 -24.33 12.66
N THR A 44 -10.90 -23.21 13.37
CA THR A 44 -10.80 -23.15 14.84
C THR A 44 -12.08 -22.58 15.42
N LEU A 45 -12.70 -23.33 16.33
CA LEU A 45 -13.95 -23.00 17.01
C LEU A 45 -13.71 -22.70 18.48
N VAL A 46 -13.95 -21.46 18.91
CA VAL A 46 -13.76 -21.01 20.30
C VAL A 46 -15.09 -20.59 20.91
N ASN A 47 -15.44 -21.18 22.06
CA ASN A 47 -16.61 -20.81 22.86
C ASN A 47 -16.39 -21.23 24.33
N ALA A 48 -16.75 -20.36 25.27
CA ALA A 48 -16.76 -20.63 26.71
C ALA A 48 -15.47 -21.30 27.26
N GLY A 49 -14.29 -20.88 26.79
CA GLY A 49 -13.00 -21.43 27.21
C GLY A 49 -12.63 -22.78 26.59
N THR A 50 -13.45 -23.31 25.68
CA THR A 50 -13.14 -24.51 24.88
C THR A 50 -12.70 -24.13 23.48
N THR A 51 -11.75 -24.90 22.93
CA THR A 51 -11.24 -24.75 21.56
C THR A 51 -11.31 -26.09 20.85
N ARG A 52 -11.80 -26.11 19.62
CA ARG A 52 -11.73 -27.25 18.69
C ARG A 52 -11.08 -26.80 17.39
N MET A 53 -10.27 -27.66 16.78
CA MET A 53 -9.62 -27.39 15.50
C MET A 53 -9.87 -28.57 14.56
N ASP A 54 -10.28 -28.27 13.33
CA ASP A 54 -10.50 -29.26 12.28
C ASP A 54 -9.79 -28.80 11.00
N ASP A 55 -9.06 -29.71 10.34
CA ASP A 55 -8.46 -29.44 9.03
C ASP A 55 -9.35 -30.05 7.94
N ILE A 56 -9.84 -29.19 7.04
CA ILE A 56 -10.75 -29.56 5.96
C ILE A 56 -10.00 -29.47 4.62
N PRO A 57 -9.69 -30.60 3.97
CA PRO A 57 -9.10 -30.58 2.64
C PRO A 57 -10.07 -29.97 1.64
N VAL A 58 -9.63 -28.94 0.92
CA VAL A 58 -10.41 -28.32 -0.17
C VAL A 58 -10.02 -28.95 -1.53
N GLY A 59 -8.85 -29.57 -1.61
CA GLY A 59 -8.36 -30.23 -2.82
C GLY A 59 -8.18 -29.25 -3.96
N SER A 60 -8.76 -29.55 -5.14
CA SER A 60 -8.78 -28.64 -6.29
C SER A 60 -10.04 -27.76 -6.35
N ALA A 61 -10.90 -27.81 -5.32
CA ALA A 61 -12.11 -27.00 -5.30
C ALA A 61 -11.76 -25.51 -5.18
N THR A 62 -12.53 -24.68 -5.89
CA THR A 62 -12.41 -23.23 -5.80
C THR A 62 -13.30 -22.70 -4.68
N LEU A 63 -12.85 -21.65 -4.00
CA LEU A 63 -13.71 -20.92 -3.06
C LEU A 63 -14.79 -20.15 -3.85
N PRO A 64 -16.02 -20.02 -3.32
CA PRO A 64 -16.40 -20.32 -1.94
C PRO A 64 -16.58 -21.82 -1.65
N ALA A 65 -16.13 -22.26 -0.47
CA ALA A 65 -16.34 -23.61 0.05
C ALA A 65 -17.42 -23.59 1.13
N THR A 66 -18.20 -24.67 1.22
CA THR A 66 -19.22 -24.83 2.26
C THR A 66 -19.05 -26.16 2.97
N PHE A 67 -19.12 -26.15 4.30
CA PHE A 67 -19.08 -27.33 5.14
C PHE A 67 -19.98 -27.16 6.35
N SER A 68 -20.41 -28.26 6.95
CA SER A 68 -21.17 -28.26 8.20
C SER A 68 -20.23 -28.37 9.39
N LEU A 69 -20.57 -27.66 10.46
CA LEU A 69 -19.93 -27.77 11.76
C LEU A 69 -20.95 -28.25 12.80
N THR A 70 -20.52 -29.16 13.66
CA THR A 70 -21.24 -29.49 14.89
C THR A 70 -20.57 -28.85 16.10
N ALA A 71 -21.38 -28.23 16.93
CA ALA A 71 -20.99 -27.63 18.19
C ALA A 71 -21.70 -28.31 19.37
N THR A 72 -21.82 -29.65 19.31
CA THR A 72 -22.50 -30.48 20.32
C THR A 72 -22.03 -30.13 21.73
N GLY A 73 -22.99 -29.87 22.62
CA GLY A 73 -22.72 -29.51 24.02
C GLY A 73 -22.21 -28.07 24.24
N ARG A 74 -22.13 -27.23 23.20
CA ARG A 74 -21.79 -25.80 23.32
C ARG A 74 -23.05 -24.93 23.36
N THR A 75 -22.93 -23.73 23.92
CA THR A 75 -24.02 -22.73 24.00
C THR A 75 -23.47 -21.32 23.83
N GLY A 76 -24.32 -20.36 23.46
CA GLY A 76 -23.92 -18.96 23.26
C GLY A 76 -23.18 -18.73 21.94
N ASP A 77 -22.27 -17.76 21.93
CA ASP A 77 -21.59 -17.34 20.70
C ASP A 77 -20.38 -18.22 20.37
N LEU A 78 -20.31 -18.68 19.13
CA LEU A 78 -19.22 -19.44 18.55
C LEU A 78 -18.34 -18.53 17.70
N VAL A 79 -17.09 -18.35 18.10
CA VAL A 79 -16.08 -17.72 17.25
C VAL A 79 -15.53 -18.77 16.29
N ILE A 80 -15.65 -18.50 14.99
CA ILE A 80 -15.20 -19.37 13.91
C ILE A 80 -14.04 -18.65 13.21
N SER A 81 -12.82 -19.16 13.41
CA SER A 81 -11.62 -18.68 12.72
C SER A 81 -11.19 -19.68 11.66
N VAL A 82 -10.80 -19.21 10.49
CA VAL A 82 -10.38 -20.06 9.37
C VAL A 82 -9.01 -19.59 8.89
N ASP A 83 -8.04 -20.50 8.94
CA ASP A 83 -6.73 -20.36 8.33
C ASP A 83 -6.71 -21.18 7.03
N ALA A 84 -6.56 -20.51 5.89
CA ALA A 84 -6.37 -21.15 4.60
C ALA A 84 -4.88 -21.45 4.40
N LEU A 85 -4.57 -22.72 4.15
CA LEU A 85 -3.22 -23.23 3.96
C LEU A 85 -3.04 -23.73 2.52
N ASP A 86 -1.87 -23.47 1.94
CA ASP A 86 -1.50 -24.05 0.64
C ASP A 86 -1.07 -25.53 0.75
N ALA A 87 -0.70 -26.13 -0.39
CA ALA A 87 -0.26 -27.52 -0.43
C ALA A 87 1.05 -27.80 0.35
N ALA A 88 1.84 -26.76 0.64
CA ALA A 88 3.04 -26.85 1.48
C ALA A 88 2.74 -26.58 2.97
N GLY A 89 1.49 -26.26 3.31
CA GLY A 89 1.06 -25.92 4.67
C GLY A 89 1.33 -24.46 5.07
N LEU A 90 1.65 -23.58 4.12
CA LEU A 90 1.85 -22.15 4.38
C LEU A 90 0.51 -21.43 4.46
N LEU A 91 0.39 -20.48 5.40
CA LEU A 91 -0.79 -19.64 5.53
C LEU A 91 -0.89 -18.70 4.32
N VAL A 92 -2.00 -18.79 3.59
CA VAL A 92 -2.32 -17.96 2.41
C VAL A 92 -3.54 -17.06 2.62
N GLY A 93 -4.32 -17.33 3.68
CA GLY A 93 -5.42 -16.45 4.07
C GLY A 93 -5.92 -16.72 5.47
N ARG A 94 -6.53 -15.71 6.09
CA ARG A 94 -7.18 -15.81 7.39
C ARG A 94 -8.49 -15.03 7.39
N GLY A 95 -9.49 -15.57 8.05
CA GLY A 95 -10.74 -14.86 8.31
C GLY A 95 -11.36 -15.35 9.61
N SER A 96 -12.24 -14.53 10.19
CA SER A 96 -13.04 -14.96 11.34
C SER A 96 -14.44 -14.38 11.29
N THR A 97 -15.36 -15.04 11.96
CA THR A 97 -16.72 -14.56 12.21
C THR A 97 -17.19 -15.03 13.59
N THR A 98 -18.26 -14.44 14.10
CA THR A 98 -18.93 -14.89 15.32
C THR A 98 -20.40 -15.13 15.01
N ALA A 99 -20.92 -16.29 15.41
CA ALA A 99 -22.32 -16.64 15.23
C ALA A 99 -22.83 -17.41 16.46
N PRO A 100 -24.11 -17.26 16.85
CA PRO A 100 -24.71 -18.14 17.86
C PRO A 100 -24.56 -19.62 17.47
N VAL A 101 -24.36 -20.51 18.45
CA VAL A 101 -24.24 -21.96 18.23
C VAL A 101 -25.46 -22.56 17.52
N ASP A 102 -26.64 -21.98 17.69
CA ASP A 102 -27.88 -22.38 17.04
C ASP A 102 -28.14 -21.69 15.69
N SER A 103 -27.20 -20.87 15.21
CA SER A 103 -27.31 -20.23 13.90
C SER A 103 -27.24 -21.27 12.79
N PRO A 104 -28.19 -21.26 11.83
CA PRO A 104 -28.19 -22.22 10.72
C PRO A 104 -27.04 -21.96 9.74
N THR A 105 -26.50 -20.73 9.72
CA THR A 105 -25.46 -20.33 8.77
C THR A 105 -24.42 -19.39 9.41
N ALA A 106 -23.19 -19.46 8.93
CA ALA A 106 -22.16 -18.46 9.18
C ALA A 106 -21.32 -18.22 7.93
N THR A 107 -20.83 -16.99 7.76
CA THR A 107 -19.98 -16.63 6.61
C THR A 107 -18.63 -16.12 7.07
N VAL A 108 -17.55 -16.64 6.48
CA VAL A 108 -16.19 -16.16 6.69
C VAL A 108 -15.65 -15.63 5.38
N LEU A 109 -15.09 -14.42 5.40
CA LEU A 109 -14.30 -13.88 4.30
C LEU A 109 -12.81 -13.99 4.67
N LEU A 110 -12.05 -14.71 3.85
CA LEU A 110 -10.61 -14.80 3.99
C LEU A 110 -9.95 -13.56 3.39
N GLU A 111 -9.20 -12.86 4.23
CA GLU A 111 -8.22 -11.85 3.81
C GLU A 111 -6.87 -12.55 3.59
N THR A 112 -6.03 -12.00 2.70
CA THR A 112 -4.71 -12.60 2.39
C THR A 112 -3.84 -12.66 3.64
N ALA A 113 -3.06 -13.73 3.74
CA ALA A 113 -1.89 -13.71 4.62
C ALA A 113 -0.82 -12.79 4.02
N ASP A 114 0.09 -12.29 4.85
CA ASP A 114 1.18 -11.43 4.40
C ASP A 114 1.98 -12.10 3.26
N PHE A 115 2.34 -11.32 2.24
CA PHE A 115 3.23 -11.77 1.17
C PHE A 115 4.64 -11.22 1.40
N VAL A 116 5.64 -12.05 1.11
CA VAL A 116 7.04 -11.68 1.33
C VAL A 116 7.48 -10.66 0.27
N VAL A 117 7.89 -9.46 0.67
CA VAL A 117 8.41 -8.44 -0.25
C VAL A 117 9.83 -8.76 -0.71
N ASN A 118 10.78 -9.01 0.19
CA ASN A 118 12.13 -9.41 -0.19
C ASN A 118 12.41 -10.84 0.26
N THR A 119 12.84 -11.67 -0.71
CA THR A 119 13.12 -13.10 -0.55
C THR A 119 14.61 -13.44 -0.53
N GLU A 120 15.50 -12.49 -0.81
CA GLU A 120 16.86 -12.81 -1.29
C GLU A 120 17.99 -11.94 -0.73
N PHE A 121 17.71 -10.75 -0.20
CA PHE A 121 18.76 -9.89 0.36
C PHE A 121 18.83 -10.04 1.88
N ALA A 122 19.96 -10.58 2.34
CA ALA A 122 20.28 -10.85 3.75
C ALA A 122 20.70 -9.58 4.49
N GLU A 123 19.80 -8.61 4.56
CA GLU A 123 19.98 -7.37 5.34
C GLU A 123 18.63 -6.92 5.90
N ASP A 124 18.66 -6.14 6.99
CA ASP A 124 17.46 -5.52 7.53
C ASP A 124 16.79 -4.67 6.45
N GLN A 125 15.55 -5.02 6.17
CA GLN A 125 14.69 -4.28 5.26
C GLN A 125 14.06 -3.16 6.04
N SER A 126 14.06 -1.97 5.45
CA SER A 126 13.25 -0.90 5.99
C SER A 126 12.40 -0.28 4.90
N PRO A 127 11.06 -0.27 5.06
CA PRO A 127 10.27 0.78 4.43
C PRO A 127 10.73 2.10 5.05
N SER A 128 11.70 2.76 4.40
CA SER A 128 12.33 4.04 4.78
C SER A 128 12.55 4.25 6.30
N THR A 129 13.77 4.08 6.77
CA THR A 129 14.15 4.21 8.20
C THR A 129 14.00 5.61 8.81
N TYR A 130 13.79 6.65 8.00
CA TYR A 130 13.71 8.01 8.50
C TYR A 130 12.26 8.46 8.54
N ARG A 131 11.86 9.02 9.67
CA ARG A 131 10.50 9.52 9.92
C ARG A 131 10.05 10.40 8.74
N ASP A 132 10.88 11.32 8.28
CA ASP A 132 10.51 12.24 7.21
C ASP A 132 10.39 11.52 5.85
N THR A 133 11.10 10.42 5.62
CA THR A 133 11.34 9.81 4.30
C THR A 133 10.45 8.63 3.93
N HIS A 134 9.28 8.51 4.55
CA HIS A 134 8.24 7.54 4.17
C HIS A 134 7.76 7.73 2.71
N GLY A 135 8.54 7.30 1.74
CA GLY A 135 8.16 7.24 0.33
C GLY A 135 6.91 6.36 0.16
N VAL A 136 6.12 6.64 -0.88
CA VAL A 136 5.05 5.72 -1.29
C VAL A 136 5.73 4.46 -1.81
N ALA A 137 5.77 3.42 -0.98
CA ALA A 137 6.48 2.20 -1.27
C ALA A 137 5.72 1.26 -2.21
N VAL A 138 4.49 1.58 -2.62
CA VAL A 138 3.64 0.71 -3.45
C VAL A 138 2.95 1.51 -4.55
N GLY A 139 3.07 1.06 -5.80
CA GLY A 139 2.41 1.68 -6.95
C GLY A 139 1.76 0.62 -7.83
N ALA A 140 0.45 0.74 -8.07
CA ALA A 140 -0.32 -0.18 -8.91
C ALA A 140 -0.55 0.37 -10.32
N THR A 141 -0.54 -0.51 -11.31
CA THR A 141 -0.92 -0.24 -12.71
C THR A 141 -2.38 -0.59 -12.99
N ALA A 142 -2.89 -0.21 -14.16
CA ALA A 142 -4.30 -0.40 -14.53
C ALA A 142 -4.73 -1.88 -14.62
N ASP A 143 -3.78 -2.80 -14.81
CA ASP A 143 -4.01 -4.25 -14.79
C ASP A 143 -4.07 -4.83 -13.36
N GLY A 144 -3.98 -3.98 -12.32
CA GLY A 144 -3.96 -4.38 -10.92
C GLY A 144 -2.61 -4.95 -10.45
N SER A 145 -1.63 -5.12 -11.35
CA SER A 145 -0.27 -5.44 -10.91
C SER A 145 0.35 -4.26 -10.19
N PHE A 146 1.26 -4.52 -9.26
CA PHE A 146 1.88 -3.48 -8.46
C PHE A 146 3.36 -3.74 -8.26
N ALA A 147 4.12 -2.67 -8.05
CA ALA A 147 5.50 -2.75 -7.61
C ALA A 147 5.61 -2.23 -6.19
N VAL A 148 6.43 -2.90 -5.39
CA VAL A 148 6.85 -2.47 -4.07
C VAL A 148 8.30 -2.02 -4.14
N THR A 149 8.62 -0.82 -3.69
CA THR A 149 9.99 -0.31 -3.60
C THR A 149 10.47 -0.24 -2.16
N TYR A 150 11.74 -0.56 -1.95
CA TYR A 150 12.35 -0.58 -0.63
C TYR A 150 13.85 -0.28 -0.72
N LYS A 151 14.46 -0.05 0.44
CA LYS A 151 15.91 0.03 0.61
C LYS A 151 16.35 -1.05 1.59
N VAL A 152 17.54 -1.59 1.37
CA VAL A 152 18.21 -2.51 2.31
C VAL A 152 19.24 -1.76 3.14
N THR A 153 19.60 -2.28 4.30
CA THR A 153 20.60 -1.64 5.18
C THR A 153 22.01 -1.78 4.62
N CYS A 154 22.42 -0.76 3.89
CA CYS A 154 23.70 -0.65 3.19
C CYS A 154 24.77 0.01 4.08
N PRO A 155 26.00 -0.54 4.17
CA PRO A 155 27.14 0.19 4.70
C PRO A 155 27.52 1.34 3.75
N THR A 156 28.04 2.44 4.31
CA THR A 156 28.70 3.49 3.52
C THR A 156 29.78 2.87 2.62
N PRO A 157 29.87 3.25 1.33
CA PRO A 157 29.48 4.55 0.82
C PRO A 157 28.10 4.64 0.14
N GLY A 158 27.42 3.56 -0.27
CA GLY A 158 26.25 3.72 -1.15
C GLY A 158 25.16 2.66 -1.06
N CYS A 159 23.94 3.10 -1.34
CA CYS A 159 22.69 2.38 -1.18
C CYS A 159 21.97 2.27 -2.52
N ASN A 160 21.59 1.04 -2.87
CA ASN A 160 20.72 0.79 -4.00
C ASN A 160 19.26 0.85 -3.59
N MET A 161 18.43 1.37 -4.49
CA MET A 161 16.98 1.30 -4.36
C MET A 161 16.51 0.01 -5.01
N TYR A 162 15.66 -0.74 -4.33
CA TYR A 162 15.17 -2.03 -4.79
C TYR A 162 13.69 -1.95 -5.10
N ALA A 163 13.24 -2.87 -5.97
CA ALA A 163 11.83 -3.12 -6.18
C ALA A 163 11.56 -4.61 -6.34
N ARG A 164 10.29 -4.97 -6.13
CA ARG A 164 9.73 -6.24 -6.55
C ARG A 164 8.33 -6.03 -7.12
N ARG A 165 7.95 -6.87 -8.08
CA ARG A 165 6.65 -6.79 -8.75
C ARG A 165 5.74 -7.91 -8.29
N PHE A 166 4.45 -7.61 -8.26
CA PHE A 166 3.38 -8.51 -7.90
C PHE A 166 2.24 -8.36 -8.92
N ASP A 167 1.49 -9.43 -9.15
CA ASP A 167 0.26 -9.35 -9.92
C ASP A 167 -0.93 -8.85 -9.06
N SER A 168 -2.11 -8.76 -9.66
CA SER A 168 -3.34 -8.31 -8.97
C SER A 168 -3.82 -9.26 -7.87
N THR A 169 -3.22 -10.45 -7.76
CA THR A 169 -3.49 -11.41 -6.69
C THR A 169 -2.39 -11.39 -5.63
N GLY A 170 -1.41 -10.49 -5.72
CA GLY A 170 -0.31 -10.43 -4.76
C GLY A 170 0.76 -11.51 -4.99
N ARG A 171 0.73 -12.25 -6.10
CA ARG A 171 1.81 -13.19 -6.43
C ARG A 171 3.01 -12.46 -7.01
N PRO A 172 4.24 -12.84 -6.65
CA PRO A 172 5.44 -12.31 -7.28
C PRO A 172 5.38 -12.45 -8.81
N LYS A 173 5.52 -11.33 -9.51
CA LYS A 173 5.44 -11.23 -10.97
C LYS A 173 6.84 -11.18 -11.56
N SER A 174 7.09 -11.98 -12.60
CA SER A 174 8.40 -12.02 -13.26
C SER A 174 8.80 -10.65 -13.82
N SER A 175 10.07 -10.32 -13.69
CA SER A 175 10.66 -9.05 -14.15
C SER A 175 11.87 -9.34 -15.03
N GLN A 176 11.91 -8.78 -16.24
CA GLN A 176 13.04 -8.97 -17.15
C GLN A 176 14.38 -8.51 -16.55
N ILE A 177 14.39 -7.45 -15.74
CA ILE A 177 15.60 -6.98 -15.04
C ILE A 177 16.17 -7.99 -14.03
N ALA A 178 15.34 -8.87 -13.47
CA ALA A 178 15.72 -9.85 -12.46
C ALA A 178 15.77 -11.30 -13.00
N ALA A 179 15.43 -11.50 -14.28
CA ALA A 179 15.25 -12.81 -14.92
C ALA A 179 14.40 -13.79 -14.07
N GLY A 180 13.39 -13.29 -13.37
CA GLY A 180 12.57 -14.08 -12.45
C GLY A 180 11.65 -13.22 -11.58
N THR A 181 11.15 -13.80 -10.48
CA THR A 181 10.22 -13.17 -9.54
C THR A 181 10.90 -12.54 -8.31
N ALA A 182 12.22 -12.49 -8.32
CA ALA A 182 13.06 -11.92 -7.27
C ALA A 182 12.88 -10.40 -7.13
N GLY A 183 13.32 -9.84 -6.00
CA GLY A 183 13.58 -8.42 -5.89
C GLY A 183 14.83 -8.01 -6.69
N PHE A 184 14.92 -6.76 -7.12
CA PHE A 184 16.01 -6.28 -7.98
C PHE A 184 16.40 -4.83 -7.69
N PRO A 185 17.68 -4.45 -7.89
CA PRO A 185 18.07 -3.05 -7.83
C PRO A 185 17.45 -2.27 -9.00
N VAL A 186 16.74 -1.20 -8.68
CA VAL A 186 16.20 -0.24 -9.63
C VAL A 186 17.22 0.86 -9.91
N SER A 187 17.98 1.32 -8.92
CA SER A 187 19.06 2.28 -9.16
C SER A 187 20.17 1.66 -10.01
N THR A 188 20.77 2.46 -10.89
CA THR A 188 22.00 2.08 -11.61
C THR A 188 23.24 2.64 -10.95
N ASN A 189 23.11 3.73 -10.18
CA ASN A 189 24.19 4.25 -9.34
C ASN A 189 23.76 4.21 -7.86
N PRO A 190 24.65 3.78 -6.94
CA PRO A 190 24.37 3.89 -5.52
C PRO A 190 24.17 5.36 -5.12
N SER A 191 23.21 5.59 -4.23
CA SER A 191 22.94 6.88 -3.60
C SER A 191 23.40 6.86 -2.14
N ASP A 192 23.37 7.96 -1.43
CA ASP A 192 23.68 7.98 0.00
C ASP A 192 22.66 7.20 0.86
N TYR A 193 22.94 7.10 2.16
CA TYR A 193 22.12 6.33 3.10
C TYR A 193 20.80 7.00 3.50
N ILE A 194 20.59 8.29 3.21
CA ILE A 194 19.32 8.99 3.51
C ILE A 194 18.33 8.93 2.35
N THR A 195 18.75 8.35 1.22
CA THR A 195 17.92 8.17 0.03
C THR A 195 16.71 7.27 0.28
N THR A 196 15.58 7.64 -0.33
CA THR A 196 14.31 6.91 -0.28
C THR A 196 13.57 6.86 -1.61
N PRO A 197 13.06 5.66 -1.99
CA PRO A 197 12.30 5.51 -3.22
C PRO A 197 10.81 5.74 -2.99
N ALA A 198 10.16 6.27 -4.02
CA ALA A 198 8.72 6.28 -4.19
C ALA A 198 8.36 5.70 -5.55
N VAL A 199 7.20 5.04 -5.65
CA VAL A 199 6.74 4.40 -6.87
C VAL A 199 5.28 4.73 -7.17
N ALA A 200 4.98 4.95 -8.44
CA ALA A 200 3.62 5.01 -8.97
C ALA A 200 3.49 4.15 -10.23
N GLY A 201 2.29 3.61 -10.46
CA GLY A 201 1.93 2.95 -11.70
C GLY A 201 1.00 3.82 -12.54
N SER A 202 1.25 3.91 -13.85
CA SER A 202 0.34 4.53 -14.81
C SER A 202 0.30 3.74 -16.10
N GLY A 203 -0.89 3.43 -16.59
CA GLY A 203 -1.06 2.49 -17.70
C GLY A 203 -0.44 1.14 -17.35
N THR A 204 0.65 0.77 -18.03
CA THR A 204 1.43 -0.45 -17.78
C THR A 204 2.84 -0.19 -17.22
N THR A 205 3.18 1.09 -17.00
CA THR A 205 4.50 1.51 -16.54
C THR A 205 4.50 1.73 -15.04
N HIS A 206 5.55 1.27 -14.36
CA HIS A 206 5.89 1.71 -13.01
C HIS A 206 7.05 2.69 -13.09
N LEU A 207 6.91 3.88 -12.51
CA LEU A 207 7.99 4.85 -12.39
C LEU A 207 8.44 4.91 -10.94
N VAL A 208 9.73 4.68 -10.72
CA VAL A 208 10.37 4.75 -9.41
C VAL A 208 11.22 6.00 -9.38
N ALA A 209 11.07 6.85 -8.36
CA ALA A 209 11.83 8.08 -8.18
C ALA A 209 12.38 8.17 -6.75
N TRP A 210 13.54 8.79 -6.57
CA TRP A 210 14.21 8.91 -5.28
C TRP A 210 15.04 10.19 -5.17
N ASN A 211 15.25 10.65 -3.94
CA ASN A 211 16.19 11.74 -3.66
C ASN A 211 17.61 11.21 -3.87
N TYR A 212 18.25 11.67 -4.94
CA TYR A 212 19.56 11.21 -5.34
C TYR A 212 20.65 12.10 -4.78
N SER A 213 21.69 11.47 -4.26
CA SER A 213 22.87 12.12 -3.71
C SER A 213 24.02 11.15 -3.85
N GLN A 214 25.02 11.50 -4.66
CA GLN A 214 26.16 10.60 -4.80
C GLN A 214 26.96 10.53 -3.50
N PRO A 215 27.47 9.34 -3.15
CA PRO A 215 28.28 9.15 -1.95
C PRO A 215 29.54 10.01 -1.83
N SER A 216 30.06 10.49 -2.95
CA SER A 216 31.31 11.26 -3.02
C SER A 216 31.03 12.77 -3.10
N PRO A 217 31.80 13.63 -2.40
CA PRO A 217 31.60 15.07 -2.45
C PRO A 217 31.73 15.65 -3.88
N GLY A 218 30.76 16.47 -4.28
CA GLY A 218 30.85 17.32 -5.48
C GLY A 218 30.23 16.77 -6.77
N THR A 219 29.48 15.67 -6.71
CA THR A 219 28.94 15.01 -7.91
C THR A 219 27.45 14.66 -7.71
N GLY A 220 26.59 15.02 -8.66
CA GLY A 220 25.18 14.62 -8.79
C GLY A 220 24.29 14.59 -7.53
N THR A 221 23.55 15.66 -7.25
CA THR A 221 22.41 15.64 -6.32
C THR A 221 21.12 16.00 -7.05
N GLY A 222 19.98 15.55 -6.53
CA GLY A 222 18.68 15.98 -6.99
C GLY A 222 17.62 14.90 -6.91
N VAL A 223 16.79 14.76 -7.94
CA VAL A 223 15.78 13.68 -7.99
C VAL A 223 16.11 12.81 -9.18
N ALA A 224 16.35 11.53 -8.94
CA ALA A 224 16.53 10.55 -10.00
C ALA A 224 15.26 9.71 -10.17
N CYS A 225 15.08 9.15 -11.36
CA CYS A 225 14.05 8.14 -11.57
C CYS A 225 14.46 7.10 -12.61
N ARG A 226 13.76 5.97 -12.58
CA ARG A 226 13.86 4.90 -13.57
C ARG A 226 12.52 4.23 -13.73
N ALA A 227 12.12 4.00 -14.97
CA ALA A 227 10.85 3.36 -15.28
C ALA A 227 11.02 1.87 -15.61
N LEU A 228 9.99 1.10 -15.27
CA LEU A 228 9.79 -0.31 -15.60
C LEU A 228 8.59 -0.43 -16.53
N ASP A 229 8.75 -1.12 -17.66
CA ASP A 229 7.63 -1.42 -18.56
C ASP A 229 6.76 -2.58 -18.04
N ALA A 230 5.73 -2.95 -18.81
CA ALA A 230 4.79 -4.03 -18.48
C ALA A 230 5.47 -5.38 -18.19
N SER A 231 6.61 -5.64 -18.84
CA SER A 231 7.40 -6.87 -18.66
C SER A 231 8.37 -6.79 -17.48
N GLY A 232 8.47 -5.64 -16.81
CA GLY A 232 9.45 -5.39 -15.77
C GLY A 232 10.85 -5.19 -16.34
N ARG A 233 10.96 -4.78 -17.61
CA ARG A 233 12.22 -4.30 -18.18
C ARG A 233 12.41 -2.86 -17.75
N ALA A 234 13.54 -2.58 -17.12
CA ALA A 234 13.90 -1.22 -16.77
C ALA A 234 14.50 -0.47 -17.96
N MET A 235 14.39 0.85 -17.95
CA MET A 235 15.25 1.70 -18.78
C MET A 235 16.73 1.36 -18.55
N PRO A 236 17.63 1.51 -19.54
CA PRO A 236 19.03 1.12 -19.38
C PRO A 236 19.76 1.85 -18.23
N ALA A 237 19.43 3.12 -18.00
CA ALA A 237 20.00 3.96 -16.95
C ALA A 237 18.91 4.70 -16.17
N GLU A 238 19.22 5.11 -14.95
CA GLU A 238 18.44 6.14 -14.25
C GLU A 238 18.63 7.52 -14.90
N LEU A 239 17.63 8.39 -14.79
CA LEU A 239 17.67 9.77 -15.28
C LEU A 239 17.51 10.74 -14.12
N LEU A 240 18.35 11.78 -14.09
CA LEU A 240 18.21 12.88 -13.14
C LEU A 240 17.18 13.89 -13.67
N VAL A 241 16.06 14.02 -12.97
CA VAL A 241 14.93 14.88 -13.36
C VAL A 241 14.94 16.24 -12.65
N SER A 242 15.70 16.37 -11.57
CA SER A 242 16.03 17.63 -10.92
C SER A 242 17.49 17.64 -10.51
N THR A 243 18.16 18.78 -10.60
CA THR A 243 19.54 19.01 -10.13
C THR A 243 19.59 19.82 -8.84
N ASP A 244 18.48 19.86 -8.09
CA ASP A 244 18.43 20.59 -6.83
C ASP A 244 19.47 20.08 -5.83
N ILE A 245 20.11 21.03 -5.14
CA ILE A 245 21.10 20.71 -4.12
C ILE A 245 20.37 20.36 -2.83
N GLY A 246 20.65 19.15 -2.31
CA GLY A 246 20.04 18.63 -1.10
C GLY A 246 18.53 18.45 -1.27
N THR A 247 18.12 17.36 -1.91
CA THR A 247 16.72 16.97 -2.01
C THR A 247 16.35 16.00 -0.90
N ASP A 248 15.10 16.07 -0.48
CA ASP A 248 14.53 15.15 0.49
C ASP A 248 13.11 14.77 0.08
N ASN A 249 12.65 13.62 0.56
CA ASN A 249 11.26 13.14 0.50
C ASN A 249 10.64 13.20 -0.90
N VAL A 250 10.77 12.14 -1.69
CA VAL A 250 10.11 12.09 -3.01
C VAL A 250 8.69 11.52 -2.88
N SER A 251 7.74 12.16 -3.55
CA SER A 251 6.38 11.67 -3.74
C SER A 251 6.04 11.66 -5.23
N ILE A 252 5.25 10.69 -5.66
CA ILE A 252 4.90 10.51 -7.07
C ILE A 252 3.43 10.15 -7.21
N ALA A 253 2.75 10.79 -8.17
CA ALA A 253 1.37 10.48 -8.53
C ALA A 253 1.24 10.22 -10.04
N PRO A 254 0.47 9.20 -10.45
CA PRO A 254 0.12 9.03 -11.86
C PRO A 254 -0.88 10.10 -12.28
N LEU A 255 -0.73 10.62 -13.50
CA LEU A 255 -1.67 11.54 -14.13
C LEU A 255 -2.55 10.80 -15.14
N THR A 256 -3.73 11.34 -15.42
CA THR A 256 -4.71 10.74 -16.35
C THR A 256 -4.21 10.62 -17.79
N ASN A 257 -3.15 11.35 -18.16
CA ASN A 257 -2.51 11.32 -19.48
C ASN A 257 -1.29 10.38 -19.54
N ASN A 258 -1.16 9.44 -18.60
CA ASN A 258 -0.04 8.52 -18.43
C ASN A 258 1.31 9.14 -18.04
N ASN A 259 1.38 10.46 -17.83
CA ASN A 259 2.57 11.06 -17.23
C ASN A 259 2.54 10.90 -15.70
N PHE A 260 3.62 11.30 -15.06
CA PHE A 260 3.75 11.26 -13.61
C PHE A 260 4.08 12.64 -13.08
N LEU A 261 3.46 13.02 -11.98
CA LEU A 261 3.86 14.19 -11.21
C LEU A 261 4.79 13.75 -10.10
N VAL A 262 6.01 14.27 -10.09
CA VAL A 262 7.01 14.04 -9.05
C VAL A 262 7.08 15.29 -8.18
N ALA A 263 7.02 15.12 -6.87
CA ALA A 263 7.14 16.17 -5.87
C ALA A 263 8.27 15.85 -4.88
N TRP A 264 8.98 16.87 -4.41
CA TRP A 264 10.07 16.71 -3.43
C TRP A 264 10.28 17.97 -2.61
N VAL A 265 11.03 17.86 -1.51
CA VAL A 265 11.59 19.02 -0.81
C VAL A 265 12.97 19.32 -1.40
N GLY A 266 13.16 20.51 -1.94
CA GLY A 266 14.52 21.05 -2.13
C GLY A 266 14.96 21.73 -0.83
N ASN A 267 16.25 21.69 -0.46
CA ASN A 267 16.76 22.31 0.77
C ASN A 267 17.47 23.66 0.56
N SER A 268 17.68 24.11 -0.69
CA SER A 268 18.33 25.38 -1.01
C SER A 268 17.59 26.16 -2.12
N PRO A 269 16.51 26.90 -1.81
CA PRO A 269 15.89 27.07 -0.49
C PRO A 269 15.01 25.88 -0.09
N ARG A 270 14.62 25.81 1.19
CA ARG A 270 13.72 24.77 1.70
C ARG A 270 12.28 24.96 1.24
N VAL A 271 11.88 24.29 0.17
CA VAL A 271 10.56 24.42 -0.47
C VAL A 271 10.08 23.10 -1.08
N VAL A 272 8.75 22.93 -1.16
CA VAL A 272 8.14 21.87 -1.98
C VAL A 272 8.24 22.25 -3.44
N ARG A 273 8.81 21.34 -4.23
CA ARG A 273 8.90 21.45 -5.68
C ARG A 273 8.10 20.34 -6.36
N GLY A 274 7.81 20.55 -7.64
CA GLY A 274 7.23 19.49 -8.45
C GLY A 274 7.46 19.66 -9.94
N LEU A 275 7.47 18.55 -10.67
CA LEU A 275 7.63 18.54 -12.13
C LEU A 275 6.87 17.35 -12.73
N ILE A 276 6.42 17.48 -13.99
CA ILE A 276 5.80 16.36 -14.69
C ILE A 276 6.86 15.64 -15.52
N VAL A 277 6.96 14.33 -15.37
CA VAL A 277 7.79 13.45 -16.20
C VAL A 277 6.92 12.55 -17.07
N ARG A 278 7.45 12.19 -18.24
CA ARG A 278 6.90 11.14 -19.08
C ARG A 278 7.18 9.75 -18.50
N PRO A 279 6.53 8.69 -18.99
CA PRO A 279 6.82 7.30 -18.62
C PRO A 279 8.28 6.87 -18.78
N ASP A 280 9.08 7.58 -19.58
CA ASP A 280 10.51 7.35 -19.76
C ASP A 280 11.38 8.30 -18.90
N CYS A 281 10.82 8.84 -17.82
CA CYS A 281 11.46 9.81 -16.93
C CYS A 281 11.76 11.18 -17.52
N THR A 282 11.58 11.42 -18.82
CA THR A 282 11.93 12.72 -19.41
C THR A 282 11.01 13.83 -18.87
N ALA A 283 11.61 14.93 -18.40
CA ALA A 283 10.87 16.07 -17.89
C ALA A 283 10.08 16.75 -19.01
N LEU A 284 8.78 16.97 -18.78
CA LEU A 284 7.92 17.76 -19.68
C LEU A 284 8.10 19.26 -19.48
N ASN A 285 8.49 19.67 -18.28
CA ASN A 285 8.63 21.06 -17.88
C ASN A 285 9.72 21.21 -16.81
N ALA A 286 10.18 22.45 -16.63
CA ALA A 286 11.04 22.78 -15.50
C ALA A 286 10.29 22.61 -14.17
N PRO A 287 11.00 22.25 -13.07
CA PRO A 287 10.44 22.25 -11.74
C PRO A 287 9.75 23.56 -11.37
N ILE A 288 8.59 23.47 -10.75
CA ILE A 288 7.91 24.60 -10.12
C ILE A 288 8.13 24.56 -8.61
N THR A 289 7.94 25.71 -7.95
CA THR A 289 7.85 25.79 -6.48
C THR A 289 6.39 25.82 -6.05
N ALA A 290 5.95 24.79 -5.34
CA ALA A 290 4.56 24.63 -4.90
C ALA A 290 4.28 25.32 -3.56
N SER A 291 5.22 25.32 -2.61
CA SER A 291 5.02 25.93 -1.30
C SER A 291 5.51 27.38 -1.25
N THR A 292 4.88 28.19 -0.41
CA THR A 292 5.30 29.58 -0.09
C THR A 292 5.64 29.76 1.39
N THR A 293 5.09 28.92 2.26
CA THR A 293 5.38 28.87 3.70
C THR A 293 6.76 28.25 3.92
N PRO A 294 7.67 28.90 4.67
CA PRO A 294 8.99 28.37 4.94
C PRO A 294 8.99 27.05 5.72
N GLY A 295 10.00 26.23 5.49
CA GLY A 295 10.23 25.01 6.28
C GLY A 295 9.31 23.81 5.98
N PRO A 296 8.80 23.58 4.76
CA PRO A 296 7.96 22.41 4.50
C PRO A 296 8.72 21.10 4.58
N VAL A 297 8.02 20.04 5.00
CA VAL A 297 8.49 18.64 4.98
C VAL A 297 7.43 17.68 4.48
N ALA A 298 7.85 16.44 4.23
CA ALA A 298 6.98 15.30 3.94
C ALA A 298 5.90 15.61 2.88
N PRO A 299 6.29 16.11 1.68
CA PRO A 299 5.34 16.38 0.61
C PRO A 299 4.65 15.09 0.19
N ALA A 300 3.36 15.20 -0.05
CA ALA A 300 2.54 14.17 -0.67
C ALA A 300 1.78 14.78 -1.84
N VAL A 301 1.68 14.02 -2.94
CA VAL A 301 0.97 14.46 -4.13
C VAL A 301 0.00 13.39 -4.61
N ALA A 302 -1.18 13.81 -5.05
CA ALA A 302 -2.17 12.96 -5.69
C ALA A 302 -2.84 13.70 -6.84
N ALA A 303 -3.24 12.97 -7.87
CA ALA A 303 -4.03 13.49 -8.97
C ALA A 303 -5.41 12.82 -9.01
N ASN A 304 -6.44 13.61 -9.26
CA ASN A 304 -7.79 13.13 -9.52
C ASN A 304 -8.39 13.90 -10.70
N GLY A 305 -8.57 13.21 -11.83
CA GLY A 305 -9.03 13.84 -13.07
C GLY A 305 -8.05 14.91 -13.57
N ASN A 306 -8.52 16.15 -13.68
CA ASN A 306 -7.73 17.31 -14.12
C ASN A 306 -7.12 18.11 -12.97
N THR A 307 -7.27 17.64 -11.73
CA THR A 307 -6.82 18.34 -10.53
C THR A 307 -5.75 17.53 -9.82
N VAL A 308 -4.78 18.25 -9.28
CA VAL A 308 -3.71 17.74 -8.44
C VAL A 308 -3.81 18.40 -7.07
N LEU A 309 -3.60 17.63 -6.02
CA LEU A 309 -3.44 18.12 -4.65
C LEU A 309 -2.01 17.87 -4.20
N TYR A 310 -1.28 18.95 -3.92
CA TYR A 310 -0.08 18.91 -3.10
C TYR A 310 -0.48 19.08 -1.63
N ALA A 311 0.15 18.32 -0.74
CA ALA A 311 0.08 18.48 0.70
C ALA A 311 1.47 18.38 1.31
N TRP A 312 1.73 19.10 2.39
CA TRP A 312 2.98 19.03 3.15
C TRP A 312 2.76 19.51 4.59
N GLU A 313 3.76 19.28 5.42
CA GLU A 313 3.76 19.65 6.84
C GLU A 313 4.64 20.87 7.08
N VAL A 314 4.21 21.81 7.94
CA VAL A 314 5.03 22.91 8.50
C VAL A 314 4.71 23.12 9.99
N GLU A 315 5.70 22.91 10.85
CA GLU A 315 5.64 23.07 12.31
C GLU A 315 4.41 22.42 12.99
N GLY A 316 4.08 21.19 12.59
CA GLY A 316 2.96 20.39 13.05
C GLY A 316 1.64 20.62 12.31
N ASN A 317 1.59 21.53 11.34
CA ASN A 317 0.38 21.86 10.58
C ASN A 317 0.43 21.27 9.18
N VAL A 318 -0.73 20.97 8.59
CA VAL A 318 -0.82 20.57 7.18
C VAL A 318 -1.24 21.74 6.31
N TYR A 319 -0.44 21.97 5.27
CA TYR A 319 -0.73 22.91 4.20
C TYR A 319 -1.00 22.15 2.92
N VAL A 320 -1.86 22.72 2.08
CA VAL A 320 -2.17 22.17 0.75
C VAL A 320 -2.11 23.25 -0.32
N ARG A 321 -1.90 22.82 -1.56
CA ARG A 321 -2.09 23.64 -2.74
C ARG A 321 -2.57 22.81 -3.91
N LEU A 322 -3.55 23.33 -4.63
CA LEU A 322 -4.07 22.69 -5.83
C LEU A 322 -3.26 23.07 -7.05
N ALA A 323 -3.21 22.16 -8.01
CA ALA A 323 -2.71 22.43 -9.35
C ALA A 323 -3.63 21.77 -10.40
N SER A 324 -3.49 22.19 -11.65
CA SER A 324 -4.04 21.43 -12.79
C SER A 324 -3.21 20.17 -13.06
N ALA A 325 -3.73 19.27 -13.90
CA ALA A 325 -2.98 18.12 -14.44
C ALA A 325 -1.79 18.50 -15.35
N THR A 326 -1.66 19.79 -15.71
CA THR A 326 -0.46 20.35 -16.38
C THR A 326 0.49 21.02 -15.39
N ASN A 327 0.29 20.77 -14.10
CA ASN A 327 1.04 21.34 -12.98
C ASN A 327 1.02 22.88 -12.91
N ALA A 328 -0.12 23.50 -13.28
CA ALA A 328 -0.34 24.93 -13.05
C ALA A 328 -0.99 25.14 -11.67
N LEU A 329 -0.31 25.82 -10.76
CA LEU A 329 -0.81 26.07 -9.40
C LEU A 329 -2.07 26.94 -9.42
N GLN A 330 -3.02 26.58 -8.57
CA GLN A 330 -4.24 27.35 -8.33
C GLN A 330 -4.05 28.21 -7.08
N GLY A 331 -4.21 29.52 -7.24
CA GLY A 331 -3.98 30.49 -6.16
C GLY A 331 -2.50 30.82 -5.93
N ALA A 332 -2.24 31.93 -5.23
CA ALA A 332 -0.90 32.47 -5.02
C ALA A 332 -0.23 31.98 -3.73
N ALA A 333 -1.01 31.54 -2.74
CA ALA A 333 -0.56 31.22 -1.39
C ALA A 333 -0.93 29.79 -0.99
N ASP A 334 -0.26 29.31 0.05
CA ASP A 334 -0.55 28.03 0.68
C ASP A 334 -1.88 28.10 1.43
N VAL A 335 -2.64 27.01 1.43
CA VAL A 335 -3.87 26.89 2.21
C VAL A 335 -3.55 26.09 3.47
N LEU A 336 -3.67 26.70 4.65
CA LEU A 336 -3.65 25.98 5.91
C LEU A 336 -4.87 25.04 5.96
N PHE A 337 -4.64 23.75 5.76
CA PHE A 337 -5.68 22.74 5.66
C PHE A 337 -6.08 22.24 7.04
N LEU A 338 -5.09 21.93 7.87
CA LEU A 338 -5.31 21.39 9.21
C LEU A 338 -4.27 21.96 10.18
N PRO A 339 -4.69 22.84 11.10
CA PRO A 339 -3.79 23.34 12.13
C PRO A 339 -3.49 22.26 13.17
N LYS A 340 -2.31 22.32 13.77
CA LYS A 340 -2.02 21.57 15.00
C LYS A 340 -2.93 22.02 16.14
N THR A 341 -3.05 21.19 17.17
CA THR A 341 -3.79 21.52 18.38
C THR A 341 -2.85 22.02 19.48
N ALA A 342 -3.38 22.35 20.65
CA ALA A 342 -2.58 22.74 21.81
C ALA A 342 -1.72 21.58 22.36
N THR A 343 -2.09 20.32 22.07
CA THR A 343 -1.46 19.13 22.65
C THR A 343 -0.91 18.16 21.61
N GLU A 344 -1.34 18.29 20.35
CA GLU A 344 -1.00 17.37 19.27
C GLU A 344 -0.53 18.13 18.04
N GLU A 345 0.42 17.51 17.33
CA GLU A 345 0.92 17.95 16.04
C GLU A 345 0.79 16.85 15.01
N ILE A 346 0.82 17.25 13.73
CA ILE A 346 0.76 16.33 12.61
C ILE A 346 2.20 16.00 12.21
N GLU A 347 2.51 14.71 12.19
CA GLU A 347 3.83 14.22 11.81
C GLU A 347 3.91 14.00 10.30
N PHE A 348 2.86 13.43 9.71
CA PHE A 348 2.81 13.12 8.28
C PHE A 348 1.44 13.37 7.68
N VAL A 349 1.46 13.71 6.40
CA VAL A 349 0.28 13.77 5.53
C VAL A 349 0.46 12.86 4.32
N ARG A 350 -0.59 12.13 3.95
CA ARG A 350 -0.71 11.40 2.69
C ARG A 350 -1.97 11.80 1.98
N VAL A 351 -1.90 11.85 0.65
CA VAL A 351 -3.04 12.19 -0.19
C VAL A 351 -3.28 11.09 -1.21
N ALA A 352 -4.56 10.81 -1.48
CA ALA A 352 -4.99 9.86 -2.50
C ALA A 352 -6.25 10.38 -3.19
N PRO A 353 -6.50 10.05 -4.48
CA PRO A 353 -7.77 10.35 -5.12
C PRO A 353 -8.91 9.60 -4.41
N LEU A 354 -10.04 10.28 -4.17
CA LEU A 354 -11.24 9.68 -3.59
C LEU A 354 -12.51 10.30 -4.16
N GLY A 355 -13.32 9.51 -4.87
CA GLY A 355 -14.52 10.00 -5.53
C GLY A 355 -14.17 11.17 -6.47
N THR A 356 -14.82 12.32 -6.29
CA THR A 356 -14.54 13.55 -7.05
C THR A 356 -13.47 14.44 -6.44
N GLY A 357 -12.90 14.10 -5.27
CA GLY A 357 -11.92 14.91 -4.56
C GLY A 357 -10.76 14.05 -4.05
N PHE A 358 -10.31 14.31 -2.83
CA PHE A 358 -9.15 13.62 -2.26
C PHE A 358 -9.44 13.07 -0.87
N ALA A 359 -8.79 11.97 -0.52
CA ALA A 359 -8.55 11.58 0.85
C ALA A 359 -7.24 12.23 1.32
N VAL A 360 -7.26 12.86 2.49
CA VAL A 360 -6.08 13.39 3.17
C VAL A 360 -5.95 12.64 4.49
N LEU A 361 -4.97 11.76 4.58
CA LEU A 361 -4.68 10.98 5.78
C LEU A 361 -3.58 11.68 6.55
N VAL A 362 -3.78 11.88 7.85
CA VAL A 362 -2.79 12.52 8.72
C VAL A 362 -2.50 11.65 9.92
N ARG A 363 -1.23 11.59 10.32
CA ARG A 363 -0.81 10.98 11.58
C ARG A 363 -0.64 12.08 12.63
N TRP A 364 -1.38 11.98 13.72
CA TRP A 364 -1.25 12.84 14.89
C TRP A 364 -0.37 12.19 15.95
N SER A 365 0.47 13.01 16.59
CA SER A 365 1.24 12.66 17.78
C SER A 365 1.10 13.74 18.84
N LEU A 366 1.42 13.41 20.10
CA LEU A 366 1.59 14.44 21.13
C LEU A 366 2.79 15.32 20.77
N ILE A 367 2.70 16.62 21.08
CA ILE A 367 3.79 17.57 20.79
C ILE A 367 5.10 17.10 21.43
N GLY A 368 6.15 17.01 20.61
CA GLY A 368 7.47 16.54 21.04
C GLY A 368 7.59 15.02 21.22
N GLN A 369 6.53 14.25 20.94
CA GLN A 369 6.51 12.78 21.00
C GLN A 369 6.35 12.17 19.60
N PHE A 370 7.39 12.32 18.78
CA PHE A 370 7.45 11.80 17.40
C PHE A 370 7.62 10.27 17.33
N THR A 371 7.75 9.58 18.46
CA THR A 371 7.78 8.12 18.54
C THR A 371 6.71 7.62 19.50
N GLY A 372 6.11 6.47 19.17
CA GLY A 372 5.08 5.84 20.00
C GLY A 372 3.66 6.09 19.50
N ALA A 373 2.70 5.96 20.43
CA ALA A 373 1.28 5.97 20.13
C ALA A 373 0.83 7.25 19.40
N GLY A 374 0.16 7.09 18.27
CA GLY A 374 -0.41 8.17 17.47
C GLY A 374 -1.75 7.75 16.90
N ARG A 375 -2.57 8.69 16.46
CA ARG A 375 -3.82 8.38 15.75
C ARG A 375 -3.73 8.74 14.28
N ILE A 376 -4.43 7.99 13.44
CA ILE A 376 -4.55 8.31 12.02
C ILE A 376 -5.98 8.77 11.75
N ASP A 377 -6.12 9.97 11.22
CA ASP A 377 -7.40 10.53 10.80
C ASP A 377 -7.44 10.67 9.27
N LEU A 378 -8.60 10.37 8.68
CA LEU A 378 -8.87 10.57 7.27
C LEU A 378 -9.86 11.73 7.09
N TYR A 379 -9.44 12.71 6.31
CA TYR A 379 -10.26 13.84 5.86
C TYR A 379 -10.63 13.62 4.40
N ARG A 380 -11.86 13.96 4.04
CA ARG A 380 -12.32 13.96 2.64
C ARG A 380 -12.35 15.40 2.14
N THR A 381 -12.06 15.60 0.86
CA THR A 381 -12.11 16.92 0.25
C THR A 381 -13.00 16.95 -0.99
N THR A 382 -13.44 18.14 -1.37
CA THR A 382 -14.01 18.43 -2.68
C THR A 382 -12.91 18.41 -3.75
N ALA A 383 -13.29 18.46 -5.03
CA ALA A 383 -12.34 18.67 -6.13
C ALA A 383 -11.51 19.96 -5.97
N THR A 384 -12.05 20.95 -5.26
CA THR A 384 -11.41 22.23 -4.95
C THR A 384 -10.71 22.25 -3.59
N GLY A 385 -10.41 21.08 -3.01
CA GLY A 385 -9.61 20.94 -1.79
C GLY A 385 -10.31 21.33 -0.49
N GLY A 386 -11.59 21.70 -0.52
CA GLY A 386 -12.35 22.02 0.69
C GLY A 386 -12.75 20.77 1.48
N VAL A 387 -12.61 20.78 2.80
CA VAL A 387 -12.94 19.63 3.67
C VAL A 387 -14.44 19.30 3.61
N ILE A 388 -14.78 18.01 3.52
CA ILE A 388 -16.15 17.48 3.52
C ILE A 388 -16.40 16.70 4.81
N GLY A 389 -17.32 17.21 5.62
CA GLY A 389 -17.77 16.54 6.83
C GLY A 389 -16.70 16.47 7.92
N GLN A 390 -16.89 15.54 8.85
CA GLN A 390 -15.96 15.29 9.95
C GLN A 390 -14.87 14.29 9.52
N ALA A 391 -13.73 14.35 10.21
CA ALA A 391 -12.67 13.35 10.07
C ALA A 391 -13.18 11.94 10.45
N VAL A 392 -12.65 10.93 9.77
CA VAL A 392 -12.87 9.52 10.09
C VAL A 392 -11.63 8.98 10.79
N LEU A 393 -11.79 8.47 12.01
CA LEU A 393 -10.72 7.79 12.72
C LEU A 393 -10.38 6.48 12.01
N VAL A 394 -9.15 6.34 11.54
CA VAL A 394 -8.63 5.13 10.87
C VAL A 394 -7.96 4.21 11.89
N SER A 395 -7.16 4.78 12.79
CA SER A 395 -6.49 4.05 13.87
C SER A 395 -6.45 4.91 15.12
N SER A 396 -6.74 4.32 16.27
CA SER A 396 -6.51 4.94 17.57
C SER A 396 -5.04 4.81 17.99
N ARG A 397 -4.71 5.55 19.06
CA ARG A 397 -3.43 5.47 19.78
C ARG A 397 -3.15 4.09 20.33
#